data_AF-A0A6L3AN15-F1
#
_entry.id   AF-A0A6L3AN15-F1
#
_cell.length_a   1.000
_cell.length_b   1.000
_cell.length_c   1.000
_cell.angle_alpha   90.00
_cell.angle_beta   90.00
_cell.angle_gamma   90.00
#
_symmetry.space_group_name_H-M   'P 1'
#
loop_
_entity.id
_entity.type
_entity.pdbx_description
1 polymer ?
#
loop_
_entity_poly.entity_id
_entity_poly.type
_entity_poly.pdbx_seq_one_letter_code
_entity_poly.pdbx_strand_id
1 'polypeptide(L)'
;MTTILAIGPHPDDIEAGMGGSILKLVSLGYDVHILDMTNGEPTPYGSPEIRKREWELSATVLGIKSRTVLDLPNRYLMDSIDARKKVAAVIREIRPEVIFLPYWVDAHPDHVQTTQIGEAARFYAKLTKSDIPGEPWYPACIFYYLCSHFRLHVIPSFILDISREFEKKLKIASIYQSQFAYDEARWKQISNTITAKNQYYGNLIRADYGEPFMSREQIGLRDIRDII
;
A
#
# COMPACT_ATOMS: atom_id res chain seq x y z
N MET A 1 15.97 12.56 5.22
CA MET A 1 15.47 11.18 5.09
C MET A 1 14.08 11.31 4.52
N THR A 2 13.77 10.65 3.41
CA THR A 2 12.48 10.84 2.75
C THR A 2 11.42 10.00 3.44
N THR A 3 10.30 10.63 3.78
CA THR A 3 9.19 10.00 4.48
C THR A 3 8.14 9.52 3.48
N ILE A 4 7.71 8.26 3.63
CA ILE A 4 6.79 7.59 2.72
C ILE A 4 5.57 7.11 3.50
N LEU A 5 4.38 7.33 2.96
CA LEU A 5 3.13 6.80 3.51
C LEU A 5 2.44 5.89 2.48
N ALA A 6 2.37 4.59 2.78
CA ALA A 6 1.54 3.65 2.02
C ALA A 6 0.16 3.54 2.66
N ILE A 7 -0.88 3.77 1.87
CA ILE A 7 -2.27 3.79 2.32
C ILE A 7 -3.03 2.66 1.63
N GLY A 8 -3.73 1.83 2.41
CA GLY A 8 -4.48 0.68 1.94
C GLY A 8 -5.87 0.58 2.58
N PRO A 9 -6.82 -0.12 1.94
CA PRO A 9 -8.15 -0.28 2.52
C PRO A 9 -8.13 -1.24 3.72
N HIS A 10 -7.39 -2.35 3.62
CA HIS A 10 -7.32 -3.37 4.64
C HIS A 10 -5.88 -3.81 4.93
N PRO A 11 -5.62 -4.34 6.15
CA PRO A 11 -4.31 -4.85 6.49
C PRO A 11 -3.99 -6.16 5.75
N ASP A 12 -3.27 -6.07 4.63
CA ASP A 12 -2.72 -7.15 3.79
C ASP A 12 -2.52 -6.67 2.34
N ASP A 13 -3.32 -5.69 1.91
CA ASP A 13 -3.34 -5.15 0.55
C ASP A 13 -2.01 -4.50 0.16
N ILE A 14 -1.42 -3.76 1.10
CA ILE A 14 -0.13 -3.09 0.90
C ILE A 14 0.98 -4.13 0.78
N GLU A 15 0.97 -5.16 1.63
CA GLU A 15 1.94 -6.25 1.60
C GLU A 15 1.86 -7.06 0.30
N ALA A 16 0.64 -7.40 -0.14
CA ALA A 16 0.42 -8.11 -1.39
C ALA A 16 0.81 -7.27 -2.62
N GLY A 17 0.44 -5.98 -2.61
CA GLY A 17 0.64 -5.04 -3.69
C GLY A 17 2.08 -4.57 -3.84
N MET A 18 2.70 -4.14 -2.74
CA MET A 18 4.00 -3.46 -2.71
C MET A 18 4.93 -3.85 -1.55
N GLY A 19 4.72 -5.01 -0.90
CA GLY A 19 5.52 -5.42 0.26
C GLY A 19 7.02 -5.59 -0.04
N GLY A 20 7.39 -5.96 -1.27
CA GLY A 20 8.79 -6.03 -1.69
C GLY A 20 9.42 -4.66 -1.79
N SER A 21 8.69 -3.68 -2.33
CA SER A 21 9.11 -2.29 -2.40
C SER A 21 9.25 -1.69 -1.02
N ILE A 22 8.35 -1.98 -0.08
CA ILE A 22 8.49 -1.49 1.31
C ILE A 22 9.79 -2.01 1.92
N LEU A 23 10.09 -3.31 1.79
CA LEU A 23 11.34 -3.88 2.28
C LEU A 23 12.57 -3.21 1.67
N LYS A 24 12.53 -2.94 0.36
CA LYS A 24 13.61 -2.24 -0.35
C LYS A 24 13.75 -0.79 0.11
N LEU A 25 12.64 -0.08 0.27
CA LEU A 25 12.64 1.31 0.73
C LEU A 25 13.17 1.40 2.18
N VAL A 26 12.74 0.51 3.07
CA VAL A 26 13.28 0.45 4.44
C VAL A 26 14.79 0.15 4.41
N SER A 27 15.27 -0.77 3.57
CA SER A 27 16.70 -1.11 3.49
C SER A 27 17.57 0.02 2.92
N LEU A 28 16.98 0.88 2.08
CA LEU A 28 17.60 2.10 1.57
C LEU A 28 17.57 3.27 2.58
N GLY A 29 16.95 3.10 3.75
CA GLY A 29 16.87 4.12 4.79
C GLY A 29 15.76 5.15 4.56
N TYR A 30 14.66 4.78 3.92
CA TYR A 30 13.44 5.59 3.91
C TYR A 30 12.62 5.37 5.19
N ASP A 31 12.00 6.42 5.70
CA ASP A 31 11.04 6.33 6.81
C ASP A 31 9.68 5.93 6.23
N VAL A 32 9.39 4.63 6.20
CA VAL A 32 8.14 4.09 5.62
C VAL A 32 7.08 3.92 6.71
N HIS A 33 5.89 4.45 6.46
CA HIS A 33 4.70 4.34 7.30
C HIS A 33 3.55 3.67 6.54
N ILE A 34 2.68 2.99 7.28
CA ILE A 34 1.45 2.39 6.74
C ILE A 34 0.21 3.03 7.38
N LEU A 35 -0.81 3.27 6.56
CA LEU A 35 -2.15 3.64 7.00
C LEU A 35 -3.18 2.68 6.38
N ASP A 36 -3.86 1.90 7.21
CA ASP A 36 -5.01 1.11 6.78
C ASP A 36 -6.30 1.88 7.08
N MET A 37 -7.20 1.98 6.11
CA MET A 37 -8.50 2.66 6.29
C MET A 37 -9.40 1.92 7.27
N THR A 38 -9.33 0.59 7.27
CA THR A 38 -10.19 -0.27 8.09
C THR A 38 -9.32 -1.35 8.74
N ASN A 39 -9.86 -2.07 9.73
CA ASN A 39 -9.20 -3.26 10.29
C ASN A 39 -9.39 -4.52 9.43
N GLY A 40 -10.13 -4.43 8.32
CA GLY A 40 -10.43 -5.54 7.43
C GLY A 40 -11.51 -6.52 7.91
N GLU A 41 -12.11 -6.36 9.09
CA GLU A 41 -13.18 -7.26 9.59
C GLU A 41 -14.58 -6.73 9.28
N PRO A 42 -15.58 -7.58 8.99
CA PRO A 42 -15.56 -9.04 9.13
C PRO A 42 -14.93 -9.80 7.94
N THR A 43 -14.26 -10.92 8.22
CA THR A 43 -13.79 -11.89 7.21
C THR A 43 -14.19 -13.33 7.56
N PRO A 44 -14.23 -14.27 6.59
CA PRO A 44 -14.70 -15.64 6.86
C PRO A 44 -13.86 -16.43 7.87
N TYR A 45 -12.55 -16.16 7.97
CA TYR A 45 -11.62 -16.90 8.82
C TYR A 45 -10.88 -16.00 9.82
N GLY A 46 -11.26 -14.73 9.92
CA GLY A 46 -10.63 -13.75 10.80
C GLY A 46 -11.50 -13.37 12.00
N SER A 47 -10.90 -12.54 12.85
CA SER A 47 -11.56 -11.77 13.89
C SER A 47 -10.77 -10.49 14.11
N PRO A 48 -11.32 -9.45 14.77
CA PRO A 48 -10.57 -8.22 15.03
C PRO A 48 -9.24 -8.48 15.77
N GLU A 49 -9.21 -9.44 16.69
CA GLU A 49 -8.03 -9.83 17.45
C GLU A 49 -7.01 -10.59 16.59
N ILE A 50 -7.48 -11.49 15.72
CA ILE A 50 -6.60 -12.25 14.81
C ILE A 50 -5.94 -11.30 13.82
N ARG A 51 -6.75 -10.50 13.12
CA ARG A 51 -6.24 -9.51 12.17
C ARG A 51 -5.24 -8.58 12.82
N LYS A 52 -5.52 -8.15 14.07
CA LYS A 52 -4.61 -7.29 14.84
C LYS A 52 -3.22 -7.86 15.00
N ARG A 53 -3.15 -9.11 15.45
CA ARG A 53 -1.87 -9.80 15.62
C ARG A 53 -1.13 -9.95 14.29
N GLU A 54 -1.84 -10.24 13.21
CA GLU A 54 -1.25 -10.40 11.87
C GLU A 54 -0.62 -9.10 11.37
N TRP A 55 -1.33 -7.97 11.45
CA TRP A 55 -0.81 -6.71 10.94
C TRP A 55 0.31 -6.12 11.81
N GLU A 56 0.29 -6.35 13.12
CA GLU A 56 1.37 -5.98 14.04
C GLU A 56 2.65 -6.79 13.77
N LEU A 57 2.49 -8.10 13.52
CA LEU A 57 3.60 -8.96 13.13
C LEU A 57 4.15 -8.57 11.75
N SER A 58 3.27 -8.30 10.77
CA SER A 58 3.66 -7.81 9.45
C SER A 58 4.48 -6.51 9.56
N ALA A 59 3.99 -5.53 10.32
CA ALA A 59 4.70 -4.27 10.55
C ALA A 59 6.12 -4.49 11.11
N THR A 60 6.25 -5.40 12.08
CA THR A 60 7.54 -5.76 12.68
C THR A 60 8.49 -6.38 11.65
N VAL A 61 8.01 -7.30 10.82
CA VAL A 61 8.85 -7.99 9.81
C VAL A 61 9.22 -7.08 8.64
N LEU A 62 8.33 -6.17 8.23
CA LEU A 62 8.60 -5.14 7.23
C LEU A 62 9.66 -4.14 7.72
N GLY A 63 9.73 -3.87 9.02
CA GLY A 63 10.64 -2.88 9.60
C GLY A 63 10.20 -1.44 9.34
N ILE A 64 8.88 -1.22 9.19
CA ILE A 64 8.29 0.12 9.01
C ILE A 64 8.36 0.95 10.30
N LYS A 65 8.29 2.27 10.14
CA LYS A 65 8.36 3.23 11.24
C LYS A 65 7.10 3.24 12.10
N SER A 66 5.93 3.21 11.47
CA SER A 66 4.65 3.04 12.16
C SER A 66 3.58 2.48 11.23
N ARG A 67 2.52 1.94 11.85
CA ARG A 67 1.29 1.51 11.19
C ARG A 67 0.11 2.08 11.95
N THR A 68 -0.77 2.80 11.26
CA THR A 68 -2.02 3.34 11.81
C THR A 68 -3.19 2.64 11.15
N VAL A 69 -4.17 2.21 11.93
CA VAL A 69 -5.42 1.61 11.42
C VAL A 69 -6.57 2.52 11.83
N LEU A 70 -7.31 3.05 10.88
CA LEU A 70 -8.48 3.90 11.15
C LEU A 70 -9.70 3.04 11.52
N ASP A 71 -10.65 3.70 12.18
CA ASP A 71 -11.93 3.14 12.60
C ASP A 71 -13.01 3.30 11.51
N LEU A 72 -12.64 3.19 10.22
CA LEU A 72 -13.62 3.23 9.13
C LEU A 72 -14.22 1.84 8.89
N PRO A 73 -15.49 1.76 8.46
CA PRO A 73 -16.18 0.48 8.31
C PRO A 73 -15.70 -0.27 7.07
N ASN A 74 -15.15 -1.47 7.26
CA ASN A 74 -14.82 -2.42 6.21
C ASN A 74 -16.06 -2.83 5.39
N ARG A 75 -15.89 -2.98 4.06
CA ARG A 75 -16.93 -3.30 3.05
C ARG A 75 -17.99 -2.21 2.82
N TYR A 76 -17.96 -1.15 3.62
CA TYR A 76 -18.84 0.00 3.53
C TYR A 76 -18.04 1.30 3.45
N LEU A 77 -16.75 1.21 3.11
CA LEU A 77 -15.88 2.38 3.03
C LEU A 77 -16.44 3.31 1.96
N MET A 78 -16.73 4.54 2.35
CA MET A 78 -17.26 5.56 1.47
C MET A 78 -16.47 6.85 1.58
N ASP A 79 -16.18 7.44 0.43
CA ASP A 79 -15.61 8.77 0.40
C ASP A 79 -16.56 9.79 1.03
N SER A 80 -16.07 10.44 2.08
CA SER A 80 -16.82 11.39 2.90
C SER A 80 -15.88 12.46 3.47
N ILE A 81 -16.45 13.61 3.86
CA ILE A 81 -15.65 14.68 4.48
C ILE A 81 -14.93 14.18 5.73
N ASP A 82 -15.59 13.36 6.56
CA ASP A 82 -15.00 12.80 7.78
C ASP A 82 -13.80 11.88 7.46
N ALA A 83 -13.98 10.92 6.54
CA ALA A 83 -12.89 10.02 6.14
C ALA A 83 -11.70 10.80 5.56
N ARG A 84 -11.94 11.79 4.70
CA ARG A 84 -10.90 12.66 4.14
C ARG A 84 -10.15 13.43 5.23
N LYS A 85 -10.86 13.96 6.25
CA LYS A 85 -10.25 14.67 7.38
C LYS A 85 -9.41 13.75 8.25
N LYS A 86 -9.87 12.52 8.54
CA LYS A 86 -9.11 11.51 9.29
C LYS A 86 -7.80 11.16 8.59
N VAL A 87 -7.84 10.90 7.29
CA VAL A 87 -6.63 10.62 6.51
C VAL A 87 -5.71 11.85 6.41
N ALA A 88 -6.29 13.04 6.23
CA ALA A 88 -5.52 14.29 6.19
C ALA A 88 -4.82 14.59 7.52
N ALA A 89 -5.43 14.24 8.66
CA ALA A 89 -4.80 14.35 9.98
C ALA A 89 -3.54 13.46 10.06
N VAL A 90 -3.63 12.21 9.61
CA VAL A 90 -2.48 11.29 9.55
C VAL A 90 -1.39 11.83 8.62
N ILE A 91 -1.75 12.41 7.46
CA ILE A 91 -0.80 13.06 6.56
C ILE A 91 -0.09 14.24 7.25
N ARG A 92 -0.78 15.04 8.06
CA ARG A 92 -0.18 16.16 8.80
C ARG A 92 0.73 15.72 9.94
N GLU A 93 0.38 14.61 10.59
CA GLU A 93 1.20 14.00 11.63
C GLU A 93 2.51 13.43 11.06
N ILE A 94 2.41 12.62 9.99
CA ILE A 94 3.55 11.90 9.40
C ILE A 94 4.39 12.83 8.50
N ARG A 95 3.77 13.81 7.84
CA ARG A 95 4.38 14.69 6.84
C ARG A 95 5.11 13.94 5.71
N PRO A 96 4.45 12.99 5.02
CA PRO A 96 5.09 12.21 3.97
C PRO A 96 5.38 13.05 2.72
N GLU A 97 6.53 12.84 2.10
CA GLU A 97 6.85 13.41 0.79
C GLU A 97 6.19 12.62 -0.34
N VAL A 98 6.07 11.29 -0.18
CA VAL A 98 5.50 10.36 -1.15
C VAL A 98 4.34 9.59 -0.52
N ILE A 99 3.21 9.52 -1.24
CA ILE A 99 2.09 8.66 -0.89
C ILE A 99 1.97 7.51 -1.89
N PHE A 100 1.71 6.30 -1.39
CA PHE A 100 1.28 5.17 -2.20
C PHE A 100 -0.20 4.85 -1.92
N LEU A 101 -0.99 4.67 -2.97
CA LEU A 101 -2.42 4.30 -2.91
C LEU A 101 -2.70 3.05 -3.75
N PRO A 102 -3.82 2.34 -3.57
CA PRO A 102 -4.21 1.28 -4.49
C PRO A 102 -4.43 1.81 -5.90
N TYR A 103 -4.27 0.97 -6.92
CA TYR A 103 -4.69 1.30 -8.27
C TYR A 103 -6.20 1.57 -8.33
N TRP A 104 -6.60 2.67 -8.95
CA TRP A 104 -7.97 3.19 -8.91
C TRP A 104 -9.01 2.37 -9.71
N VAL A 105 -8.60 1.29 -10.38
CA VAL A 105 -9.50 0.36 -11.09
C VAL A 105 -9.45 -1.01 -10.43
N ASP A 106 -10.54 -1.35 -9.75
CA ASP A 106 -10.67 -2.60 -9.00
C ASP A 106 -12.13 -3.05 -8.95
N ALA A 107 -12.34 -4.35 -8.76
CA ALA A 107 -13.65 -4.92 -8.45
C ALA A 107 -14.03 -4.66 -6.99
N HIS A 108 -13.04 -4.49 -6.10
CA HIS A 108 -13.27 -4.22 -4.69
C HIS A 108 -13.57 -2.72 -4.46
N PRO A 109 -14.79 -2.35 -4.02
CA PRO A 109 -15.17 -0.95 -3.86
C PRO A 109 -14.29 -0.20 -2.86
N ASP A 110 -13.89 -0.82 -1.74
CA ASP A 110 -13.03 -0.15 -0.75
C ASP A 110 -11.66 0.25 -1.32
N HIS A 111 -11.13 -0.45 -2.34
CA HIS A 111 -9.87 -0.07 -3.00
C HIS A 111 -10.05 1.23 -3.81
N VAL A 112 -11.17 1.32 -4.53
CA VAL A 112 -11.55 2.52 -5.28
C VAL A 112 -11.79 3.69 -4.32
N GLN A 113 -12.54 3.45 -3.23
CA GLN A 113 -12.87 4.47 -2.24
C GLN A 113 -11.65 4.94 -1.45
N THR A 114 -10.74 4.04 -1.07
CA THR A 114 -9.45 4.39 -0.44
C THR A 114 -8.65 5.34 -1.33
N THR A 115 -8.61 5.06 -2.64
CA THR A 115 -7.89 5.91 -3.60
C THR A 115 -8.51 7.30 -3.69
N GLN A 116 -9.84 7.38 -3.81
CA GLN A 116 -10.56 8.66 -3.83
C GLN A 116 -10.34 9.47 -2.54
N ILE A 117 -10.46 8.82 -1.38
CA ILE A 117 -10.24 9.44 -0.07
C ILE A 117 -8.80 9.93 0.05
N GLY A 118 -7.80 9.10 -0.30
CA GLY A 118 -6.38 9.44 -0.19
C GLY A 118 -5.98 10.63 -1.08
N GLU A 119 -6.46 10.67 -2.32
CA GLU A 119 -6.25 11.79 -3.24
C GLU A 119 -6.87 13.09 -2.69
N ALA A 120 -8.12 13.02 -2.23
CA ALA A 120 -8.79 14.18 -1.64
C ALA A 120 -8.12 14.61 -0.32
N ALA A 121 -7.67 13.65 0.50
CA ALA A 121 -6.99 13.89 1.77
C ALA A 121 -5.63 14.57 1.58
N ARG A 122 -4.87 14.26 0.53
CA ARG A 122 -3.66 15.02 0.15
C ARG A 122 -3.96 16.50 -0.01
N PHE A 123 -5.07 16.85 -0.67
CA PHE A 123 -5.50 18.24 -0.81
C PHE A 123 -6.00 18.83 0.52
N TYR A 124 -6.72 18.05 1.34
CA TYR A 124 -7.23 18.51 2.64
C TYR A 124 -6.09 18.80 3.62
N ALA A 125 -5.01 18.02 3.56
CA ALA A 125 -3.85 18.18 4.41
C ALA A 125 -3.20 19.57 4.29
N LYS A 126 -3.29 20.26 3.14
CA LYS A 126 -2.76 21.62 2.96
C LYS A 126 -3.70 22.76 3.36
N LEU A 127 -4.95 22.47 3.75
CA LEU A 127 -5.92 23.51 4.11
C LEU A 127 -5.48 24.26 5.38
N THR A 128 -5.31 25.57 5.32
CA THR A 128 -4.88 26.38 6.46
C THR A 128 -6.04 26.82 7.37
N LYS A 129 -7.26 26.84 6.84
CA LYS A 129 -8.49 27.20 7.58
C LYS A 129 -9.39 25.98 7.73
N SER A 130 -8.94 25.00 8.49
CA SER A 130 -9.70 23.78 8.79
C SER A 130 -9.57 23.39 10.25
N ASP A 131 -10.46 22.51 10.69
CA ASP A 131 -10.47 21.83 11.99
C ASP A 131 -9.62 20.55 12.01
N ILE A 132 -8.86 20.28 10.92
CA ILE A 132 -7.98 19.11 10.84
C ILE A 132 -6.80 19.36 11.79
N PRO A 133 -6.47 18.42 12.69
CA PRO A 133 -5.37 18.59 13.64
C PRO A 133 -3.99 18.56 12.94
N GLY A 134 -3.01 19.21 13.57
CA GLY A 134 -1.65 19.31 13.06
C GLY A 134 -1.44 20.43 12.03
N GLU A 135 -0.17 20.73 11.77
CA GLU A 135 0.23 21.77 10.82
C GLU A 135 -0.04 21.33 9.36
N PRO A 136 -0.49 22.23 8.48
CA PRO A 136 -0.71 21.91 7.08
C PRO A 136 0.53 21.31 6.40
N TRP A 137 0.29 20.29 5.58
CA TRP A 137 1.33 19.61 4.82
C TRP A 137 0.80 19.20 3.45
N TYR A 138 1.65 19.27 2.43
CA TYR A 138 1.29 18.87 1.06
C TYR A 138 2.33 17.90 0.50
N PRO A 139 2.02 16.58 0.50
CA PRO A 139 2.86 15.56 -0.11
C PRO A 139 3.20 15.89 -1.57
N ALA A 140 4.45 15.66 -1.96
CA ALA A 140 4.97 16.05 -3.27
C ALA A 140 4.39 15.21 -4.41
N CYS A 141 4.26 13.89 -4.22
CA CYS A 141 3.72 13.00 -5.24
C CYS A 141 2.85 11.86 -4.68
N ILE A 142 2.04 11.28 -5.58
CA ILE A 142 1.26 10.06 -5.34
C ILE A 142 1.66 9.03 -6.41
N PHE A 143 1.93 7.80 -5.96
CA PHE A 143 2.05 6.62 -6.81
C PHE A 143 0.98 5.60 -6.44
N TYR A 144 0.68 4.71 -7.37
CA TYR A 144 -0.38 3.73 -7.19
C TYR A 144 0.17 2.32 -7.33
N TYR A 145 0.06 1.52 -6.28
CA TYR A 145 0.46 0.12 -6.30
C TYR A 145 -0.67 -0.76 -6.82
N LEU A 146 -0.33 -1.85 -7.49
CA LEU A 146 -1.33 -2.75 -8.03
C LEU A 146 -1.74 -3.80 -6.99
N CYS A 147 -2.98 -3.76 -6.48
CA CYS A 147 -3.61 -4.84 -5.69
C CYS A 147 -5.04 -5.09 -6.21
N SER A 148 -5.18 -5.28 -7.52
CA SER A 148 -6.49 -5.36 -8.18
C SER A 148 -7.05 -6.78 -8.19
N HIS A 149 -8.36 -6.89 -7.97
CA HIS A 149 -9.11 -8.15 -8.10
C HIS A 149 -9.46 -8.47 -9.56
N PHE A 150 -9.31 -7.51 -10.47
CA PHE A 150 -9.44 -7.76 -11.90
C PHE A 150 -8.18 -8.38 -12.50
N ARG A 151 -8.35 -9.14 -13.59
CA ARG A 151 -7.25 -9.66 -14.41
C ARG A 151 -6.85 -8.64 -15.47
N LEU A 152 -6.30 -7.51 -15.02
CA LEU A 152 -5.94 -6.39 -15.90
C LEU A 152 -4.50 -6.52 -16.40
N HIS A 153 -4.31 -6.11 -17.66
CA HIS A 153 -3.00 -5.74 -18.18
C HIS A 153 -2.83 -4.22 -18.02
N VAL A 154 -2.20 -3.80 -16.92
CA VAL A 154 -1.94 -2.38 -16.63
C VAL A 154 -0.54 -2.04 -17.14
N ILE A 155 -0.42 -0.94 -17.89
CA ILE A 155 0.88 -0.41 -18.28
C ILE A 155 1.41 0.43 -17.10
N PRO A 156 2.49 0.01 -16.43
CA PRO A 156 3.03 0.75 -15.30
C PRO A 156 3.74 2.01 -15.77
N SER A 157 3.74 3.04 -14.92
CA SER A 157 4.58 4.23 -15.11
C SER A 157 6.04 3.93 -14.79
N PHE A 158 6.29 3.04 -13.82
CA PHE A 158 7.60 2.47 -13.53
C PHE A 158 7.45 1.13 -12.81
N ILE A 159 8.52 0.34 -12.79
CA ILE A 159 8.59 -0.94 -12.08
C ILE A 159 9.79 -0.86 -11.14
N LEU A 160 9.59 -1.24 -9.88
CA LEU A 160 10.70 -1.37 -8.94
C LEU A 160 11.17 -2.83 -8.91
N ASP A 161 12.44 -3.06 -9.22
CA ASP A 161 13.09 -4.36 -8.99
C ASP A 161 13.07 -4.69 -7.49
N ILE A 162 12.50 -5.84 -7.14
CA ILE A 162 12.40 -6.35 -5.78
C ILE A 162 13.00 -7.77 -5.67
N SER A 163 13.88 -8.15 -6.59
CA SER A 163 14.37 -9.53 -6.69
C SER A 163 15.05 -10.02 -5.42
N ARG A 164 15.71 -9.13 -4.68
CA ARG A 164 16.36 -9.45 -3.40
C ARG A 164 15.36 -9.56 -2.24
N GLU A 165 14.24 -8.86 -2.34
CA GLU A 165 13.22 -8.75 -1.30
C GLU A 165 12.07 -9.76 -1.48
N PHE A 166 11.94 -10.36 -2.67
CA PHE A 166 10.77 -11.14 -3.07
C PHE A 166 10.47 -12.32 -2.13
N GLU A 167 11.47 -13.10 -1.73
CA GLU A 167 11.29 -14.21 -0.79
C GLU A 167 10.76 -13.75 0.57
N LYS A 168 11.23 -12.58 1.03
CA LYS A 168 10.76 -11.99 2.29
C LYS A 168 9.35 -11.41 2.14
N LYS A 169 9.00 -10.85 0.97
CA LYS A 169 7.62 -10.45 0.64
C LYS A 169 6.65 -11.64 0.74
N LEU A 170 7.00 -12.80 0.18
CA LEU A 170 6.15 -14.00 0.29
C LEU A 170 5.97 -14.44 1.76
N LYS A 171 7.05 -14.44 2.56
CA LYS A 171 6.95 -14.73 3.99
C LYS A 171 6.01 -13.76 4.71
N ILE A 172 6.06 -12.48 4.39
CA ILE A 172 5.17 -11.47 4.98
C ILE A 172 3.72 -11.71 4.56
N ALA A 173 3.46 -12.01 3.29
CA ALA A 173 2.10 -12.36 2.85
C ALA A 173 1.56 -13.58 3.62
N SER A 174 2.39 -14.58 3.92
CA SER A 174 1.97 -15.75 4.69
C SER A 174 1.65 -15.49 6.17
N ILE A 175 2.02 -14.32 6.72
CA ILE A 175 1.64 -13.91 8.09
C ILE A 175 0.13 -13.79 8.21
N TYR A 176 -0.55 -13.35 7.16
CA TYR A 176 -2.01 -13.21 7.09
C TYR A 176 -2.68 -14.57 6.91
N GLN A 177 -2.52 -15.45 7.89
CA GLN A 177 -3.09 -16.79 7.88
C GLN A 177 -4.60 -16.75 7.68
N SER A 178 -5.31 -15.84 8.36
CA SER A 178 -6.75 -15.71 8.21
C SER A 178 -7.23 -15.31 6.80
N GLN A 179 -6.36 -14.78 5.94
CA GLN A 179 -6.74 -14.28 4.61
C GLN A 179 -6.09 -15.04 3.45
N PHE A 180 -4.77 -15.20 3.51
CA PHE A 180 -3.94 -15.72 2.43
C PHE A 180 -3.47 -17.14 2.67
N ALA A 181 -3.49 -17.63 3.91
CA ALA A 181 -2.90 -18.92 4.25
C ALA A 181 -3.70 -19.70 5.30
N TYR A 182 -5.04 -19.65 5.24
CA TYR A 182 -5.90 -20.35 6.21
C TYR A 182 -5.90 -21.86 5.96
N ASP A 183 -5.53 -22.27 4.75
CA ASP A 183 -5.17 -23.64 4.39
C ASP A 183 -4.07 -23.64 3.31
N GLU A 184 -3.53 -24.82 3.03
CA GLU A 184 -2.45 -25.01 2.04
C GLU A 184 -2.89 -24.67 0.61
N ALA A 185 -4.14 -24.96 0.25
CA ALA A 185 -4.66 -24.75 -1.10
C ALA A 185 -4.77 -23.24 -1.40
N ARG A 186 -5.27 -22.48 -0.43
CA ARG A 186 -5.35 -21.02 -0.48
C ARG A 186 -3.97 -20.40 -0.56
N TRP A 187 -3.04 -20.82 0.31
CA TRP A 187 -1.67 -20.31 0.27
C TRP A 187 -1.01 -20.57 -1.07
N LYS A 188 -1.15 -21.78 -1.61
CA LYS A 188 -0.65 -22.13 -2.95
C LYS A 188 -1.23 -21.22 -4.04
N GLN A 189 -2.53 -20.94 -4.00
CA GLN A 189 -3.18 -20.04 -4.96
C GLN A 189 -2.63 -18.60 -4.87
N ILE A 190 -2.55 -18.06 -3.65
CA ILE A 190 -2.11 -16.68 -3.41
C ILE A 190 -0.63 -16.52 -3.73
N SER A 191 0.23 -17.39 -3.20
CA SER A 191 1.67 -17.36 -3.49
C SER A 191 1.95 -17.46 -4.98
N ASN A 192 1.31 -18.39 -5.72
CA ASN A 192 1.46 -18.48 -7.17
C ASN A 192 1.03 -17.20 -7.91
N THR A 193 -0.06 -16.57 -7.46
CA THR A 193 -0.56 -15.32 -8.06
C THR A 193 0.42 -14.18 -7.83
N ILE A 194 0.94 -14.03 -6.60
CA ILE A 194 1.95 -13.03 -6.26
C ILE A 194 3.22 -13.29 -7.08
N THR A 195 3.73 -14.52 -7.09
CA THR A 195 4.92 -14.91 -7.84
C THR A 195 4.78 -14.62 -9.33
N ALA A 196 3.73 -15.13 -9.98
CA ALA A 196 3.54 -14.94 -11.42
C ALA A 196 3.48 -13.47 -11.81
N LYS A 197 2.78 -12.65 -11.01
CA LYS A 197 2.69 -11.21 -11.24
C LYS A 197 4.04 -10.52 -11.10
N ASN A 198 4.78 -10.79 -10.03
CA ASN A 198 6.06 -10.11 -9.80
C ASN A 198 7.12 -10.58 -10.81
N GLN A 199 7.09 -11.85 -11.25
CA GLN A 199 7.93 -12.33 -12.35
C GLN A 199 7.59 -11.64 -13.67
N TYR A 200 6.31 -11.50 -13.99
CA TYR A 200 5.89 -10.84 -15.22
C TYR A 200 6.45 -9.41 -15.31
N TYR A 201 6.25 -8.59 -14.28
CA TYR A 201 6.74 -7.21 -14.27
C TYR A 201 8.27 -7.13 -14.14
N GLY A 202 8.91 -8.04 -13.38
CA GLY A 202 10.37 -8.14 -13.31
C GLY A 202 10.99 -8.35 -14.71
N ASN A 203 10.43 -9.27 -15.49
CA ASN A 203 10.94 -9.56 -16.84
C ASN A 203 10.88 -8.34 -17.77
N LEU A 204 9.92 -7.43 -17.60
CA LEU A 204 9.83 -6.21 -18.42
C LEU A 204 11.01 -5.25 -18.20
N ILE A 205 11.70 -5.35 -17.06
CA ILE A 205 12.90 -4.57 -16.71
C ILE A 205 14.15 -5.45 -16.52
N ARG A 206 14.14 -6.68 -17.06
CA ARG A 206 15.27 -7.65 -16.98
C ARG A 206 15.69 -7.99 -15.55
N ALA A 207 14.73 -8.01 -14.62
CA ALA A 207 14.88 -8.48 -13.25
C ALA A 207 14.08 -9.78 -13.03
N ASP A 208 14.40 -10.53 -11.98
CA ASP A 208 13.65 -11.76 -11.64
C ASP A 208 12.24 -11.44 -11.14
N TYR A 209 12.12 -10.37 -10.34
CA TYR A 209 10.87 -9.92 -9.75
C TYR A 209 10.77 -8.39 -9.72
N GLY A 210 9.60 -7.86 -10.07
CA GLY A 210 9.32 -6.43 -10.05
C GLY A 210 7.90 -6.11 -9.60
N GLU A 211 7.75 -5.00 -8.89
CA GLU A 211 6.45 -4.45 -8.50
C GLU A 211 6.10 -3.24 -9.39
N PRO A 212 4.95 -3.26 -10.07
CA PRO A 212 4.51 -2.18 -10.93
C PRO A 212 3.88 -1.04 -10.12
N PHE A 213 4.17 0.19 -10.54
CA PHE A 213 3.54 1.39 -10.03
C PHE A 213 3.02 2.26 -11.15
N MET A 214 1.88 2.88 -10.91
CA MET A 214 1.26 3.84 -11.82
C MET A 214 1.41 5.24 -11.25
N SER A 215 1.33 6.24 -12.12
CA SER A 215 1.24 7.64 -11.75
C SER A 215 0.27 8.36 -12.69
N ARG A 216 -0.43 9.35 -12.15
CA ARG A 216 -1.24 10.30 -12.94
C ARG A 216 -0.45 11.55 -13.32
N GLU A 217 0.76 11.70 -12.77
CA GLU A 217 1.67 12.82 -12.99
C GLU A 217 2.93 12.31 -13.71
N GLN A 218 3.71 13.22 -14.31
CA GLN A 218 4.96 12.86 -14.97
C GLN A 218 6.05 12.51 -13.95
N ILE A 219 6.85 11.49 -14.28
CA ILE A 219 7.99 11.07 -13.45
C ILE A 219 9.26 11.69 -14.01
N GLY A 220 9.91 12.52 -13.20
CA GLY A 220 11.22 13.08 -13.54
C GLY A 220 12.35 12.18 -13.05
N LEU A 221 13.40 12.05 -13.86
CA LEU A 221 14.65 11.40 -13.49
C LEU A 221 15.74 12.46 -13.28
N ARG A 222 16.63 12.23 -12.30
CA ARG A 222 17.78 13.12 -12.07
C ARG A 222 19.01 12.68 -12.87
N ASP A 223 19.12 11.39 -13.18
CA ASP A 223 20.21 10.82 -13.96
C ASP A 223 19.66 9.73 -14.89
N ILE A 224 20.28 9.56 -16.06
CA ILE A 224 19.90 8.50 -17.00
C ILE A 224 20.21 7.10 -16.46
N ARG A 225 21.15 7.00 -15.51
CA ARG A 225 21.52 5.75 -14.82
C ARG A 225 20.42 5.22 -13.89
N ASP A 226 19.40 6.02 -13.60
CA ASP A 226 18.22 5.58 -12.85
C ASP A 226 17.28 4.69 -13.71
N ILE A 227 17.52 4.63 -15.04
CA ILE A 227 16.84 3.70 -15.96
C ILE A 227 17.63 2.39 -15.99
N ILE A 228 17.00 1.31 -15.56
CA ILE A 228 17.54 -0.05 -15.57
C ILE A 228 17.03 -0.87 -16.76
#